data_AF-A0A6C0ICR4-F1
#
_entry.id   AF-A0A6C0ICR4-F1
#
_cell.length_a   1.000
_cell.length_b   1.000
_cell.length_c   1.000
_cell.angle_alpha   90.00
_cell.angle_beta   90.00
_cell.angle_gamma   90.00
#
_symmetry.space_group_name_H-M   'P 1'
#
loop_
_entity.id
_entity.type
_entity.pdbx_description
1 polymer ?
#
loop_
_entity_poly.entity_id
_entity_poly.type
_entity_poly.pdbx_seq_one_letter_code
_entity_poly.pdbx_strand_id
1 'polypeptide(L)'
;MLNKDFSKLCTPARLYFVIAIISSVVALLNNVTLLAVFFKLVFAFIWTYILGWLCKKGYDSLSWFLVLLPYIFMLLAVIGIMHLTKYQKSVLNQLQLQGSFGKEYFSNKNKSVQM
;
A
#
# COMPACT_ATOMS: atom_id res chain seq x y z
N MET A 1 -39.29 -13.28 -6.64
CA MET A 1 -39.35 -12.25 -5.58
C MET A 1 -37.92 -11.82 -5.24
N LEU A 2 -37.32 -10.96 -6.06
CA LEU A 2 -36.28 -10.05 -5.59
C LEU A 2 -36.58 -8.71 -6.27
N ASN A 3 -37.43 -8.00 -5.55
CA ASN A 3 -38.04 -6.73 -5.85
C ASN A 3 -36.97 -5.62 -5.84
N LYS A 4 -37.20 -4.62 -6.69
CA LYS A 4 -36.75 -3.22 -6.64
C LYS A 4 -35.58 -2.91 -5.69
N ASP A 5 -34.47 -2.43 -6.25
CA ASP A 5 -33.68 -1.27 -5.73
C ASP A 5 -32.29 -1.10 -6.38
N PHE A 6 -31.94 -1.87 -7.42
CA PHE A 6 -30.66 -1.70 -8.13
C PHE A 6 -30.57 -0.45 -9.02
N SER A 7 -31.67 0.29 -9.19
CA SER A 7 -31.74 1.47 -10.07
C SER A 7 -31.13 2.75 -9.46
N LYS A 8 -30.56 2.72 -8.25
CA LYS A 8 -30.02 3.94 -7.59
C LYS A 8 -28.62 3.85 -6.99
N LEU A 9 -27.89 2.74 -7.15
CA LEU A 9 -26.62 2.55 -6.44
C LEU A 9 -25.37 2.53 -7.32
N CYS A 10 -25.44 2.91 -8.60
CA CYS A 10 -24.24 3.13 -9.44
C CYS A 10 -23.38 4.35 -9.03
N THR A 11 -23.45 4.77 -7.76
CA THR A 11 -22.60 5.77 -7.12
C THR A 11 -21.11 5.41 -7.07
N PRO A 12 -20.66 4.13 -6.90
CA PRO A 12 -19.24 3.85 -6.82
C PRO A 12 -18.55 4.13 -8.16
N ALA A 13 -19.17 3.81 -9.30
CA ALA A 13 -18.60 4.09 -10.62
C ALA A 13 -18.36 5.59 -10.87
N ARG A 14 -19.28 6.45 -10.41
CA ARG A 14 -19.11 7.91 -10.46
C ARG A 14 -18.00 8.38 -9.52
N LEU A 15 -17.93 7.81 -8.32
CA LEU A 15 -16.89 8.14 -7.34
C LEU A 15 -15.50 7.75 -7.86
N TYR A 16 -15.32 6.53 -8.39
CA TYR A 16 -14.07 6.05 -9.00
C TYR A 16 -13.61 6.91 -10.17
N PHE A 17 -14.54 7.38 -10.99
CA PHE A 17 -14.23 8.31 -12.06
C PHE A 17 -13.69 9.64 -11.52
N VAL A 18 -14.31 10.16 -10.46
CA VAL A 18 -13.87 11.41 -9.81
C VAL A 18 -12.51 11.24 -9.11
N ILE A 19 -12.28 10.16 -8.37
CA ILE A 19 -10.96 9.92 -7.74
C ILE A 19 -9.87 9.60 -8.77
N ALA A 20 -10.20 8.97 -9.90
CA ALA A 20 -9.28 8.76 -11.01
C ALA A 20 -8.87 10.08 -11.69
N ILE A 21 -9.81 11.01 -11.85
CA ILE A 21 -9.54 12.35 -12.38
C ILE A 21 -8.66 13.13 -11.40
N ILE A 22 -9.01 13.16 -10.12
CA ILE A 22 -8.23 13.88 -9.10
C ILE A 22 -6.82 13.32 -8.98
N SER A 23 -6.66 11.99 -8.95
CA SER A 23 -5.34 11.35 -8.87
C SER A 23 -4.50 11.56 -10.14
N SER A 24 -5.13 11.62 -11.32
CA SER A 24 -4.45 11.95 -12.56
C SER A 24 -3.94 13.40 -12.55
N VAL A 25 -4.74 14.35 -12.06
CA VAL A 25 -4.33 15.76 -11.92
C VAL A 25 -3.15 15.89 -10.95
N VAL A 26 -3.18 15.18 -9.81
CA VAL A 26 -2.07 15.20 -8.85
C VAL A 26 -0.80 14.56 -9.42
N ALA A 27 -0.92 13.49 -10.21
CA ALA A 27 0.24 12.84 -10.84
C ALA A 27 0.96 13.75 -11.84
N LEU A 28 0.22 14.59 -12.58
CA LEU A 28 0.80 15.54 -13.53
C LEU A 28 1.69 16.60 -12.86
N LEU A 29 1.44 16.92 -11.58
CA LEU A 29 2.24 17.90 -10.82
C LEU A 29 3.58 17.33 -10.29
N ASN A 30 3.79 16.01 -10.35
CA ASN A 30 4.90 15.33 -9.66
C ASN A 30 6.05 14.87 -10.58
N ASN A 31 6.11 15.30 -11.86
CA ASN A 31 7.17 14.94 -12.82
C ASN A 31 7.50 13.43 -12.86
N VAL A 32 6.47 12.58 -12.73
CA VAL A 32 6.62 11.12 -12.73
C VAL A 32 6.98 10.61 -14.12
N THR A 33 7.84 9.60 -14.19
CA THR A 33 8.27 8.95 -15.44
C THR A 33 7.05 8.52 -16.26
N LEU A 34 6.98 8.98 -17.52
CA LEU A 34 5.90 8.67 -18.49
C LEU A 34 5.51 7.19 -18.53
N LEU A 35 6.50 6.31 -18.44
CA LEU A 35 6.30 4.86 -18.43
C LEU A 35 5.49 4.38 -17.20
N ALA A 36 5.78 4.90 -16.02
CA ALA A 36 5.07 4.54 -14.78
C ALA A 36 3.61 5.02 -14.81
N VAL A 37 3.36 6.20 -15.37
CA VAL A 37 2.01 6.75 -15.54
C VAL A 37 1.20 5.89 -16.51
N PHE A 38 1.81 5.45 -17.62
CA PHE A 38 1.15 4.62 -18.63
C PHE A 38 0.68 3.28 -18.06
N PHE A 39 1.56 2.55 -17.36
CA PHE A 39 1.20 1.28 -16.71
C PHE A 39 0.06 1.45 -15.69
N LYS A 40 0.10 2.54 -14.92
CA LYS A 40 -0.89 2.83 -13.88
C LYS A 40 -2.26 3.16 -14.48
N LEU A 41 -2.30 3.89 -15.60
CA LEU A 41 -3.52 4.18 -16.36
C LEU A 41 -4.12 2.91 -16.98
N VAL A 42 -3.30 2.07 -17.62
CA VAL A 42 -3.77 0.82 -18.25
C VAL A 42 -4.37 -0.12 -17.19
N PHE A 43 -3.68 -0.30 -16.05
CA PHE A 43 -4.19 -1.11 -14.95
C PHE A 43 -5.50 -0.54 -14.39
N ALA A 44 -5.56 0.77 -14.15
CA ALA A 44 -6.77 1.44 -13.68
C ALA A 44 -7.93 1.30 -14.68
N PHE A 45 -7.67 1.42 -15.98
CA PHE A 45 -8.69 1.30 -17.02
C PHE A 45 -9.25 -0.11 -17.12
N ILE A 46 -8.38 -1.13 -17.14
CA ILE A 46 -8.77 -2.55 -17.16
C ILE A 46 -9.60 -2.89 -15.91
N TRP A 47 -9.14 -2.45 -14.74
CA TRP A 47 -9.84 -2.67 -13.47
C TRP A 47 -11.22 -1.99 -13.45
N THR A 48 -11.29 -0.73 -13.88
CA THR A 48 -12.55 0.03 -13.96
C THR A 48 -13.52 -0.63 -14.93
N TYR A 49 -13.03 -1.16 -16.05
CA TYR A 49 -13.83 -1.89 -17.02
C TYR A 49 -14.39 -3.20 -16.44
N ILE A 50 -13.57 -3.96 -15.71
CA ILE A 50 -13.98 -5.18 -15.00
C ILE A 50 -15.04 -4.87 -13.94
N LEU A 51 -14.83 -3.83 -13.12
CA LEU A 51 -15.79 -3.39 -12.12
C LEU A 51 -17.12 -2.93 -12.75
N GLY A 52 -17.05 -2.20 -13.86
CA GLY A 52 -18.22 -1.74 -14.59
C GLY A 52 -19.04 -2.89 -15.20
N TRP A 53 -18.37 -3.90 -15.73
CA TRP A 53 -19.03 -5.11 -16.25
C TRP A 53 -19.67 -5.95 -15.14
N LEU A 54 -19.04 -5.98 -13.95
CA LEU A 54 -19.55 -6.70 -12.78
C LEU A 54 -20.77 -6.00 -12.15
N CYS A 55 -20.78 -4.66 -12.10
CA CYS A 55 -21.95 -3.87 -11.70
C CYS A 55 -23.14 -4.06 -12.67
N LYS A 56 -22.90 -4.19 -13.98
CA LYS A 56 -23.95 -4.48 -14.97
C LYS A 56 -24.65 -5.83 -14.75
N LYS A 57 -24.01 -6.78 -14.07
CA LYS A 57 -24.57 -8.10 -13.73
C LYS A 57 -25.29 -8.14 -12.38
N GLY A 58 -25.37 -7.01 -11.65
CA GLY A 58 -26.09 -6.92 -10.37
C GLY A 58 -25.25 -7.17 -9.12
N TYR A 59 -23.93 -7.32 -9.24
CA TYR A 59 -23.02 -7.56 -8.11
C TYR A 59 -22.42 -6.25 -7.54
N ASP A 60 -23.28 -5.31 -7.16
CA ASP A 60 -22.87 -4.02 -6.59
C ASP A 60 -22.07 -4.20 -5.27
N SER A 61 -22.49 -5.14 -4.42
CA SER A 61 -21.84 -5.45 -3.15
C SER A 61 -20.42 -6.01 -3.30
N LEU A 62 -20.10 -6.69 -4.42
CA LEU A 62 -18.76 -7.23 -4.66
C LEU A 62 -17.75 -6.15 -5.05
N SER A 63 -18.18 -5.10 -5.78
CA SER A 63 -17.34 -3.95 -6.13
C SER A 63 -16.86 -3.19 -4.89
N TRP A 64 -17.69 -3.09 -3.85
CA TRP A 64 -17.28 -2.47 -2.58
C TRP A 64 -16.31 -3.37 -1.80
N PHE A 65 -16.54 -4.68 -1.79
CA PHE A 65 -15.70 -5.64 -1.06
C PHE A 65 -14.27 -5.73 -1.62
N LEU A 66 -14.11 -5.62 -2.94
CA LEU A 66 -12.81 -5.69 -3.61
C LEU A 66 -11.89 -4.51 -3.26
N VAL A 67 -12.47 -3.35 -2.93
CA VAL A 67 -11.74 -2.15 -2.47
C VAL A 67 -11.63 -2.09 -0.95
N LEU A 68 -12.56 -2.70 -0.24
CA LEU A 68 -12.47 -2.89 1.20
C LEU A 68 -11.32 -3.85 1.57
N LEU A 69 -11.06 -4.86 0.74
CA LEU A 69 -9.99 -5.84 0.93
C LEU A 69 -8.58 -5.24 1.11
N PRO A 70 -8.08 -4.32 0.25
CA PRO A 70 -6.79 -3.66 0.46
C PRO A 70 -6.78 -2.75 1.68
N TYR A 71 -7.90 -2.12 2.05
CA TYR A 71 -7.98 -1.33 3.29
C TYR A 71 -7.89 -2.21 4.54
N ILE A 72 -8.56 -3.36 4.56
CA ILE A 72 -8.42 -4.36 5.63
C ILE A 72 -7.00 -4.90 5.66
N PHE A 73 -6.43 -5.26 4.52
CA PHE A 73 -5.08 -5.83 4.45
C PHE A 73 -4.02 -4.80 4.87
N MET A 74 -4.16 -3.54 4.47
CA MET A 74 -3.32 -2.43 4.94
C MET A 74 -3.46 -2.21 6.43
N LEU A 75 -4.67 -2.19 6.99
CA LEU A 75 -4.89 -2.02 8.43
C LEU A 75 -4.22 -3.17 9.21
N LEU A 76 -4.43 -4.41 8.76
CA LEU A 76 -3.85 -5.61 9.37
C LEU A 76 -2.31 -5.61 9.25
N ALA A 77 -1.78 -5.23 8.09
CA ALA A 77 -0.35 -5.11 7.84
C ALA A 77 0.28 -4.00 8.68
N VAL A 78 -0.36 -2.83 8.82
CA VAL A 78 0.13 -1.72 9.64
C VAL A 78 0.11 -2.08 11.11
N ILE A 79 -0.96 -2.74 11.62
CA ILE A 79 -0.99 -3.28 12.98
C ILE A 79 0.15 -4.30 13.18
N GLY A 80 0.36 -5.19 12.21
CA GLY A 80 1.46 -6.15 12.22
C GLY A 80 2.84 -5.48 12.22
N ILE A 81 3.06 -4.49 11.36
CA ILE A 81 4.32 -3.73 11.27
C ILE A 81 4.53 -2.95 12.57
N MET A 82 3.54 -2.26 13.12
CA MET A 82 3.65 -1.53 14.39
C MET A 82 4.02 -2.47 15.55
N HIS A 83 3.46 -3.68 15.59
CA HIS A 83 3.80 -4.70 16.57
C HIS A 83 5.26 -5.18 16.42
N LEU A 84 5.71 -5.42 15.19
CA LEU A 84 7.09 -5.80 14.87
C LEU A 84 8.09 -4.66 15.10
N THR A 85 7.70 -3.41 14.89
CA THR A 85 8.57 -2.23 15.08
C THR A 85 8.77 -1.93 16.58
N LYS A 86 7.73 -2.14 17.41
CA LYS A 86 7.88 -2.10 18.87
C LYS A 86 8.83 -3.21 19.37
N TYR A 87 8.80 -4.39 18.75
CA TYR A 87 9.72 -5.49 19.03
C TYR A 87 11.18 -5.18 18.65
N GLN A 88 11.40 -4.55 17.50
CA GLN A 88 12.73 -4.11 17.06
C GLN A 88 13.32 -3.02 17.98
N LYS A 89 12.52 -2.07 18.48
CA LYS A 89 13.01 -0.98 19.34
C LYS A 89 13.52 -1.47 20.71
N SER A 90 12.90 -2.49 21.29
CA SER A 90 13.38 -3.12 22.53
C SER A 90 14.64 -3.95 22.31
N VAL A 91 14.82 -4.59 21.14
CA VAL A 91 16.06 -5.32 20.78
C VAL A 91 17.20 -4.36 20.42
N LEU A 92 16.94 -3.26 19.70
CA LEU A 92 17.98 -2.29 19.32
C LEU A 92 18.62 -1.59 20.53
N ASN A 93 17.84 -1.32 21.58
CA ASN A 93 18.35 -0.81 22.86
C ASN A 93 19.27 -1.83 23.56
N GLN A 94 19.09 -3.13 23.33
CA GLN A 94 19.98 -4.18 23.82
C GLN A 94 21.21 -4.37 22.92
N LEU A 95 21.10 -4.11 21.61
CA LEU A 95 22.22 -4.19 20.65
C LEU A 95 23.19 -3.01 20.71
N GLN A 96 22.77 -1.84 21.20
CA GLN A 96 23.69 -0.73 21.49
C GLN A 96 24.79 -1.14 22.51
N LEU A 97 24.52 -2.12 23.38
CA LEU A 97 25.52 -2.67 24.30
C LEU A 97 26.58 -3.55 23.58
N GLN A 98 26.23 -4.19 22.45
CA GLN A 98 27.19 -4.97 21.65
C GLN A 98 28.01 -4.11 20.67
N GLY A 99 27.47 -2.96 20.24
CA GLY A 99 28.17 -2.04 19.34
C GLY A 99 29.39 -1.34 19.95
N SER A 100 29.38 -1.06 21.26
CA SER A 100 30.52 -0.44 21.94
C SER A 100 31.71 -1.40 22.07
N PHE A 101 31.47 -2.68 22.31
CA PHE A 101 32.51 -3.72 22.40
C PHE A 101 33.19 -4.00 21.05
N GLY A 102 32.46 -3.87 19.93
CA GLY A 102 33.01 -4.10 18.58
C GLY A 102 34.04 -3.05 18.13
N LYS A 103 33.87 -1.79 18.56
CA LYS A 103 34.84 -0.71 18.29
C LYS A 103 36.17 -0.94 19.04
N GLU A 104 36.09 -1.40 20.29
CA GLU A 104 37.27 -1.72 21.10
C GLU A 104 38.02 -2.96 20.57
N TYR A 105 37.33 -4.03 20.15
CA TYR A 105 37.96 -5.23 19.60
C TYR A 105 38.67 -4.97 18.27
N PHE A 106 38.09 -4.15 17.37
CA PHE A 106 38.75 -3.81 16.09
C PHE A 106 39.93 -2.85 16.29
N SER A 107 39.82 -1.90 17.23
CA SER A 107 40.94 -1.01 17.58
C SER A 107 42.10 -1.76 18.25
N ASN A 108 41.79 -2.73 19.11
CA ASN A 108 42.78 -3.56 19.78
C ASN A 108 43.41 -4.56 18.80
N LYS A 109 42.61 -5.22 17.94
CA LYS A 109 43.08 -6.10 16.87
C LYS A 109 43.98 -5.37 15.87
N ASN A 110 43.65 -4.13 15.49
CA ASN A 110 44.49 -3.34 14.60
C ASN A 110 45.85 -3.00 15.25
N LYS A 111 45.89 -2.89 16.58
CA LYS A 111 47.12 -2.66 17.35
C LYS A 111 47.96 -3.94 17.49
N SER A 112 47.33 -5.11 17.60
CA SER A 112 48.02 -6.40 17.70
C SER A 112 48.54 -6.95 16.36
N VAL A 113 48.11 -6.39 15.22
CA VAL A 113 48.63 -6.74 13.88
C VAL A 113 49.86 -5.89 13.51
N GLN A 114 50.14 -4.82 14.27
CA GLN A 114 51.26 -3.89 14.08
C GLN A 114 52.48 -4.24 14.96
N MET A 115 52.53 -5.45 15.54
CA MET A 115 53.67 -5.99 16.32
C MET A 115 54.15 -7.31 15.74
#